data_AF-A0A098TMW6-F1
#
_entry.id   AF-A0A098TMW6-F1
#
_cell.length_a   1.000
_cell.length_b   1.000
_cell.length_c   1.000
_cell.angle_alpha   90.00
_cell.angle_beta   90.00
_cell.angle_gamma   90.00
#
_symmetry.space_group_name_H-M   'P 1'
#
loop_
_entity.id
_entity.type
_entity.pdbx_description
1 polymer ?
#
loop_
_entity_poly.entity_id
_entity_poly.type
_entity_poly.pdbx_seq_one_letter_code
_entity_poly.pdbx_strand_id
1 'polypeptide(L)'
;MTSVIAAIVGFVVGVVLIYWLLQQRTRKQQQAQATQTRKTIEQLENAHEARLRVVTESLRHDYDQQIQPPKPQVEEILPTTTPTSTPTEVDGAANQTAAQPPLDPTLEEPLLPPEPTPVTESLPTALTSEERPSSPEPTPVTESLEPGDATSAPVTLAAQITHWGNTGQVRVIPLLVRYGSHPESAIRTQVATALAQIAEKNRLRTGIPTVLPLLQKLSQDSNPMVRRQAVLTLGFLPSRQVLPLLQRALRDGSGGVVLAARTAIQTLKLKPIAKPAVAQTPVLRLDALKKFKA
;
A
#
# COMPACT_ATOMS: atom_id res chain seq x y z
N MET A 1 41.23 -7.12 40.11
CA MET A 1 40.88 -6.75 38.72
C MET A 1 40.70 -7.97 37.81
N THR A 2 41.53 -9.02 37.93
CA THR A 2 41.46 -10.24 37.10
C THR A 2 40.12 -11.01 37.18
N SER A 3 39.51 -11.13 38.36
CA SER A 3 38.22 -11.84 38.53
C SER A 3 37.04 -11.16 37.82
N VAL A 4 37.06 -9.83 37.70
CA VAL A 4 36.01 -9.07 37.02
C VAL A 4 36.09 -9.27 35.51
N ILE A 5 37.31 -9.31 34.96
CA ILE A 5 37.55 -9.55 33.53
C ILE A 5 37.06 -10.97 33.15
N ALA A 6 37.35 -11.98 33.98
CA ALA A 6 36.88 -13.35 33.73
C ALA A 6 35.34 -13.47 33.71
N ALA A 7 34.64 -12.76 34.60
CA ALA A 7 33.18 -12.75 34.64
C ALA A 7 32.57 -12.11 33.38
N ILE A 8 33.16 -11.01 32.89
CA ILE A 8 32.71 -10.32 31.67
C ILE A 8 32.90 -11.23 30.45
N VAL A 9 34.05 -11.89 30.33
CA VAL A 9 34.33 -12.81 29.22
C VAL A 9 33.34 -13.98 29.21
N GLY A 10 33.04 -14.56 30.37
CA GLY A 10 32.04 -15.63 30.49
C GLY A 10 30.64 -15.19 30.05
N PHE A 11 30.23 -13.98 30.41
CA PHE A 11 28.93 -13.42 30.00
C PHE A 11 28.86 -13.22 28.47
N VAL A 12 29.91 -12.67 27.86
CA VAL A 12 29.96 -12.45 26.40
C VAL A 12 29.86 -13.78 25.64
N VAL A 13 30.60 -14.80 26.07
CA VAL A 13 30.53 -16.14 25.46
C VAL A 13 29.12 -16.73 25.60
N GLY A 14 28.48 -16.58 26.77
CA GLY A 14 27.11 -17.02 27.00
C GLY A 14 26.10 -16.34 26.09
N VAL A 15 26.18 -15.02 25.93
CA VAL A 15 25.31 -14.25 25.03
C VAL A 15 25.51 -14.67 23.58
N VAL A 16 26.75 -14.90 23.14
CA VAL A 16 27.04 -15.40 21.78
C VAL A 16 26.45 -16.80 21.57
N LEU A 17 26.56 -17.69 22.56
CA LEU A 17 26.00 -19.04 22.49
C LEU A 17 24.46 -19.01 22.39
N ILE A 18 23.82 -18.14 23.17
CA ILE A 18 22.37 -17.93 23.16
C ILE A 18 21.93 -17.33 21.82
N TYR A 19 22.65 -16.32 21.31
CA TYR A 19 22.37 -15.71 20.02
C TYR A 19 22.51 -16.73 18.88
N TRP A 20 23.54 -17.56 18.93
CA TRP A 20 23.77 -18.63 17.96
C TRP A 20 22.63 -19.68 17.98
N LEU A 21 22.18 -20.09 19.16
CA LEU A 21 21.02 -21.01 19.31
C LEU A 21 19.72 -20.40 18.78
N LEU A 22 19.47 -19.12 19.04
CA LEU A 22 18.29 -18.43 18.56
C LEU A 22 18.29 -18.34 17.02
N GLN A 23 19.46 -18.09 16.44
CA GLN A 23 19.62 -18.03 14.99
C GLN A 23 19.50 -19.40 14.30
N GLN A 24 19.83 -20.49 15.00
CA GLN A 24 19.67 -21.84 14.45
C GLN A 24 18.19 -22.22 14.28
N ARG A 25 17.31 -21.81 15.21
CA ARG A 25 15.86 -22.08 15.11
C ARG A 25 15.20 -21.31 13.97
N THR A 26 15.57 -20.05 13.77
CA THR A 26 14.98 -19.22 12.71
C THR A 26 15.34 -19.72 11.31
N ARG A 27 16.57 -20.21 11.11
CA ARG A 27 17.00 -20.80 9.82
C ARG A 27 16.15 -22.01 9.44
N LYS A 28 15.84 -22.90 10.38
CA LYS A 28 14.99 -24.08 10.13
C LYS A 28 13.56 -23.68 9.75
N GLN A 29 12.98 -22.68 10.40
CA GLN A 29 11.64 -22.19 10.08
C GLN A 29 11.56 -21.55 8.69
N GLN A 30 12.56 -20.75 8.31
CA GLN A 30 12.60 -20.12 6.99
C GLN A 30 12.71 -21.16 5.86
N GLN A 31 13.48 -22.23 6.05
CA GLN A 31 13.59 -23.30 5.06
C GLN A 31 12.27 -24.08 4.89
N ALA A 32 11.56 -24.34 5.99
CA ALA A 32 10.24 -24.99 5.96
C ALA A 32 9.21 -24.12 5.22
N GLN A 33 9.24 -22.80 5.42
CA GLN A 33 8.37 -21.89 4.67
C GLN A 33 8.77 -21.77 3.19
N ALA A 34 10.06 -21.67 2.89
CA ALA A 34 10.58 -21.58 1.52
C ALA A 34 10.22 -22.81 0.68
N THR A 35 10.24 -24.00 1.29
CA THR A 35 9.83 -25.25 0.63
C THR A 35 8.33 -25.27 0.35
N GLN A 36 7.50 -24.79 1.27
CA GLN A 36 6.06 -24.62 1.01
C GLN A 36 5.81 -23.63 -0.13
N THR A 37 6.52 -22.50 -0.14
CA THR A 37 6.34 -21.49 -1.20
C THR A 37 6.74 -22.05 -2.56
N ARG A 38 7.87 -22.77 -2.65
CA ARG A 38 8.31 -23.43 -3.89
C ARG A 38 7.24 -24.37 -4.44
N LYS A 39 6.69 -25.25 -3.60
CA LYS A 39 5.63 -26.19 -4.03
C LYS A 39 4.38 -25.47 -4.52
N THR A 40 3.96 -24.39 -3.85
CA THR A 40 2.80 -23.61 -4.31
C THR A 40 3.03 -22.91 -5.63
N ILE A 41 4.26 -22.44 -5.88
CA ILE A 41 4.63 -21.81 -7.16
C ILE A 41 4.59 -22.85 -8.27
N GLU A 42 5.22 -24.01 -8.04
CA GLU A 42 5.25 -25.11 -9.00
C GLU A 42 3.85 -25.65 -9.32
N GLN A 43 2.98 -25.77 -8.30
CA GLN A 43 1.57 -26.13 -8.52
C GLN A 43 0.81 -25.07 -9.32
N LEU A 44 1.06 -23.79 -9.06
CA LEU A 44 0.42 -22.70 -9.78
C LEU A 44 0.87 -22.67 -11.24
N GLU A 45 2.16 -22.89 -11.49
CA GLU A 45 2.76 -22.95 -12.82
C GLU A 45 2.21 -24.13 -13.62
N ASN A 46 2.25 -25.34 -13.05
CA ASN A 46 1.69 -26.53 -13.70
C ASN A 46 0.19 -26.39 -13.97
N ALA A 47 -0.57 -25.79 -13.04
CA ALA A 47 -1.99 -25.52 -13.26
C ALA A 47 -2.22 -24.43 -14.32
N HIS A 48 -1.33 -23.45 -14.41
CA HIS A 48 -1.39 -22.39 -15.42
C HIS A 48 -1.10 -22.96 -16.81
N GLU A 49 -0.05 -23.78 -16.93
CA GLU A 49 0.29 -24.48 -18.18
C GLU A 49 -0.87 -25.36 -18.66
N ALA A 50 -1.49 -26.13 -17.76
CA ALA A 50 -2.64 -26.96 -18.12
C ALA A 50 -3.80 -26.12 -18.67
N ARG A 51 -4.09 -24.97 -18.06
CA ARG A 51 -5.13 -24.05 -18.55
C ARG A 51 -4.78 -23.43 -19.90
N LEU A 52 -3.52 -23.03 -20.09
CA LEU A 52 -3.06 -22.48 -21.37
C LEU A 52 -3.18 -23.52 -22.49
N ARG A 53 -2.86 -24.80 -22.23
CA ARG A 53 -3.04 -25.88 -23.19
C ARG A 53 -4.50 -26.05 -23.60
N VAL A 54 -5.40 -26.12 -22.63
CA VAL A 54 -6.85 -26.23 -22.91
C VAL A 54 -7.36 -25.03 -23.72
N VAL A 55 -6.95 -23.82 -23.37
CA VAL A 55 -7.34 -22.61 -24.12
C VAL A 55 -6.82 -22.67 -25.55
N THR A 56 -5.56 -23.05 -25.74
CA THR A 56 -4.94 -23.18 -27.06
C THR A 56 -5.65 -24.24 -27.91
N GLU A 57 -5.99 -25.39 -27.32
CA GLU A 57 -6.75 -26.45 -28.00
C GLU A 57 -8.17 -26.00 -28.36
N SER A 58 -8.86 -25.27 -27.47
CA SER A 58 -10.20 -24.75 -27.77
C SER A 58 -10.18 -23.71 -28.89
N LEU A 59 -9.18 -22.81 -28.91
CA LEU A 59 -8.97 -21.84 -29.99
C LEU A 59 -8.65 -22.53 -31.32
N ARG A 60 -7.82 -23.58 -31.28
CA ARG A 60 -7.51 -24.40 -32.44
C ARG A 60 -8.78 -25.03 -33.00
N HIS A 61 -9.60 -25.62 -32.14
CA HIS A 61 -10.84 -26.28 -32.54
C HIS A 61 -11.85 -25.28 -33.14
N ASP A 62 -11.99 -24.10 -32.53
CA ASP A 62 -12.87 -23.03 -33.02
C ASP A 62 -12.41 -22.51 -34.40
N TYR A 63 -11.09 -22.37 -34.59
CA TYR A 63 -10.51 -22.01 -35.88
C TYR A 63 -10.75 -23.10 -36.95
N ASP A 64 -10.61 -24.37 -36.61
CA ASP A 64 -10.87 -25.49 -37.53
C ASP A 64 -12.37 -25.61 -37.88
N GLN A 65 -13.28 -25.18 -36.99
CA GLN A 65 -14.70 -25.06 -37.32
C GLN A 65 -15.00 -23.88 -38.25
N GLN A 66 -14.33 -22.74 -38.07
CA GLN A 66 -14.48 -21.58 -38.97
C GLN A 66 -13.87 -21.81 -40.37
N ILE A 67 -12.86 -22.68 -40.49
CA ILE A 67 -12.21 -22.99 -41.78
C ILE A 67 -12.86 -24.13 -42.56
N GLN A 68 -13.83 -24.86 -41.98
CA GLN A 68 -14.57 -25.85 -42.76
C GLN A 68 -15.37 -25.14 -43.87
N PRO A 69 -15.09 -25.38 -45.16
CA PRO A 69 -15.97 -24.89 -46.21
C PRO A 69 -17.35 -25.50 -45.98
N PRO A 70 -18.44 -24.77 -46.27
CA PRO A 70 -19.78 -25.32 -46.13
C PRO A 70 -19.84 -26.62 -46.93
N LYS A 71 -20.03 -27.76 -46.24
CA LYS A 71 -20.36 -29.02 -46.91
C LYS A 71 -21.58 -28.72 -47.77
N PRO A 72 -21.55 -29.01 -49.09
CA PRO A 72 -22.74 -28.85 -49.92
C PRO A 72 -23.78 -29.83 -49.40
N GLN A 73 -24.74 -29.33 -48.64
CA GLN A 73 -25.98 -30.03 -48.38
C GLN A 73 -26.76 -29.99 -49.69
N VAL A 74 -26.79 -31.13 -50.37
CA VAL A 74 -27.74 -31.41 -51.43
C VAL A 74 -29.12 -31.46 -50.76
N GLU A 75 -29.94 -30.43 -50.94
CA GLU A 75 -31.39 -30.53 -50.73
C GLU A 75 -32.08 -29.47 -51.61
N GLU A 76 -32.48 -29.93 -52.79
CA GLU A 76 -33.30 -29.23 -53.77
C GLU A 76 -34.77 -29.33 -53.36
N ILE A 77 -35.41 -28.26 -52.88
CA ILE A 77 -36.89 -28.20 -52.86
C ILE A 77 -37.42 -26.76 -52.97
N LEU A 78 -38.27 -26.51 -53.96
CA LEU A 78 -39.16 -25.36 -54.12
C LEU A 78 -40.46 -25.88 -54.79
N PRO A 79 -41.67 -25.26 -54.68
CA PRO A 79 -42.40 -24.67 -53.55
C PRO A 79 -43.87 -25.20 -53.40
N THR A 80 -44.63 -24.60 -52.46
CA THR A 80 -46.14 -24.59 -52.32
C THR A 80 -46.76 -25.86 -51.69
N THR A 81 -47.57 -25.82 -50.61
CA THR A 81 -48.94 -25.26 -50.51
C THR A 81 -49.45 -25.10 -49.04
N THR A 82 -49.96 -23.91 -48.69
CA THR A 82 -51.18 -23.56 -47.90
C THR A 82 -51.45 -24.11 -46.46
N PRO A 83 -52.39 -23.55 -45.66
CA PRO A 83 -52.07 -22.74 -44.47
C PRO A 83 -52.65 -23.30 -43.13
N THR A 84 -52.59 -22.48 -42.08
CA THR A 84 -53.52 -22.47 -40.90
C THR A 84 -53.01 -23.13 -39.61
N SER A 85 -52.59 -22.30 -38.66
CA SER A 85 -53.10 -22.20 -37.27
C SER A 85 -52.00 -21.82 -36.28
N THR A 86 -52.06 -20.56 -35.84
CA THR A 86 -51.58 -20.02 -34.54
C THR A 86 -52.15 -20.79 -33.32
N PRO A 87 -51.76 -20.55 -32.04
CA PRO A 87 -50.84 -19.54 -31.47
C PRO A 87 -49.89 -20.06 -30.35
N THR A 88 -49.18 -19.11 -29.71
CA THR A 88 -48.73 -19.11 -28.29
C THR A 88 -47.31 -19.61 -28.06
N GLU A 89 -46.38 -18.95 -27.36
CA GLU A 89 -46.19 -17.64 -26.71
C GLU A 89 -44.78 -17.73 -26.10
N VAL A 90 -44.18 -16.56 -25.86
CA VAL A 90 -43.23 -16.23 -24.78
C VAL A 90 -41.93 -15.60 -25.27
N ASP A 91 -41.79 -14.36 -24.78
CA ASP A 91 -40.82 -13.31 -25.02
C ASP A 91 -39.34 -13.67 -24.93
N GLY A 92 -38.53 -12.88 -25.65
CA GLY A 92 -37.07 -12.87 -25.50
C GLY A 92 -36.39 -11.80 -26.33
N ALA A 93 -36.58 -10.53 -25.97
CA ALA A 93 -35.82 -9.41 -26.50
C ALA A 93 -34.35 -9.47 -26.03
N ALA A 94 -33.39 -9.24 -26.95
CA ALA A 94 -32.34 -8.22 -26.76
C ALA A 94 -31.42 -8.16 -28.00
N ASN A 95 -31.46 -6.97 -28.59
CA ASN A 95 -30.78 -6.52 -29.79
C ASN A 95 -29.27 -6.34 -29.52
N GLN A 96 -28.44 -6.81 -30.45
CA GLN A 96 -27.00 -6.58 -30.46
C GLN A 96 -26.72 -5.23 -31.13
N THR A 97 -25.96 -4.36 -30.46
CA THR A 97 -25.29 -3.21 -31.10
C THR A 97 -23.80 -3.50 -31.13
N ALA A 98 -23.31 -3.70 -32.35
CA ALA A 98 -21.89 -3.72 -32.70
C ALA A 98 -21.39 -2.28 -32.85
N ALA A 99 -20.13 -2.03 -32.47
CA ALA A 99 -19.15 -1.26 -33.26
C ALA A 99 -17.84 -1.04 -32.49
N GLN A 100 -16.75 -1.67 -32.94
CA GLN A 100 -15.42 -1.06 -33.02
C GLN A 100 -14.67 -1.63 -34.24
N PRO A 101 -14.10 -0.78 -35.13
CA PRO A 101 -13.05 -1.15 -36.10
C PRO A 101 -11.65 -0.63 -35.67
N PRO A 102 -10.55 -0.97 -36.38
CA PRO A 102 -9.31 -1.50 -35.80
C PRO A 102 -8.15 -0.49 -35.68
N LEU A 103 -7.14 -0.85 -34.88
CA LEU A 103 -5.86 -0.12 -34.74
C LEU A 103 -4.76 -0.82 -35.57
N ASP A 104 -4.07 -0.03 -36.40
CA ASP A 104 -2.89 -0.40 -37.21
C ASP A 104 -1.67 -0.86 -36.38
N PRO A 105 -0.83 -1.77 -36.90
CA PRO A 105 0.46 -2.13 -36.30
C PRO A 105 1.61 -1.42 -37.02
N THR A 106 2.25 -0.43 -36.38
CA THR A 106 3.59 0.04 -36.80
C THR A 106 4.60 -0.34 -35.73
N LEU A 107 5.55 -1.17 -36.15
CA LEU A 107 6.75 -1.59 -35.43
C LEU A 107 7.72 -0.41 -35.36
N GLU A 108 8.07 0.05 -34.15
CA GLU A 108 9.31 0.81 -33.92
C GLU A 108 10.09 0.15 -32.79
N GLU A 109 11.29 -0.35 -33.15
CA GLU A 109 12.33 -0.84 -32.25
C GLU A 109 13.06 0.34 -31.54
N PRO A 110 13.70 0.11 -30.39
CA PRO A 110 14.10 1.16 -29.45
C PRO A 110 15.47 1.77 -29.75
N LEU A 111 15.54 3.11 -29.86
CA LEU A 111 16.81 3.84 -29.88
C LEU A 111 17.39 3.97 -28.45
N LEU A 112 18.64 3.50 -28.29
CA LEU A 112 19.50 3.66 -27.12
C LEU A 112 19.80 5.16 -26.81
N PRO A 113 20.03 5.53 -25.53
CA PRO A 113 20.46 6.87 -25.15
C PRO A 113 21.97 7.09 -25.39
N PRO A 114 22.44 8.33 -25.67
CA PRO A 114 23.86 8.59 -25.86
C PRO A 114 24.64 8.61 -24.53
N GLU A 115 25.79 7.94 -24.53
CA GLU A 115 26.81 7.99 -23.47
C GLU A 115 27.50 9.37 -23.35
N PRO A 116 28.05 9.71 -22.17
CA PRO A 116 28.72 10.98 -21.92
C PRO A 116 30.18 10.99 -22.42
N THR A 117 30.57 12.02 -23.19
CA THR A 117 31.98 12.27 -23.52
C THR A 117 32.71 13.11 -22.44
N PRO A 118 34.04 12.92 -22.25
CA PRO A 118 34.81 13.53 -21.16
C PRO A 118 35.65 14.77 -21.58
N VAL A 119 36.28 15.40 -20.56
CA VAL A 119 37.40 16.40 -20.58
C VAL A 119 37.01 17.80 -21.14
N THR A 120 37.42 18.99 -20.66
CA THR A 120 38.65 19.47 -20.00
C THR A 120 38.42 20.88 -19.40
N GLU A 121 38.86 21.07 -18.15
CA GLU A 121 39.65 22.20 -17.59
C GLU A 121 39.58 23.60 -18.25
N SER A 122 39.22 24.62 -17.45
CA SER A 122 39.97 25.89 -17.38
C SER A 122 39.49 26.79 -16.22
N LEU A 123 40.35 26.96 -15.22
CA LEU A 123 40.37 28.10 -14.30
C LEU A 123 40.76 29.38 -15.06
N PRO A 124 40.40 30.56 -14.54
CA PRO A 124 41.50 31.42 -14.12
C PRO A 124 41.32 32.09 -12.75
N THR A 125 42.48 32.27 -12.13
CA THR A 125 42.84 32.94 -10.88
C THR A 125 42.93 34.47 -11.05
N ALA A 126 42.47 35.22 -10.05
CA ALA A 126 43.07 36.47 -9.52
C ALA A 126 42.24 36.90 -8.28
N LEU A 127 42.64 36.63 -7.03
CA LEU A 127 43.63 37.31 -6.16
C LEU A 127 43.43 38.83 -6.02
N THR A 128 42.96 39.24 -4.83
CA THR A 128 43.35 40.41 -3.98
C THR A 128 42.30 40.44 -2.83
N SER A 129 42.60 39.93 -1.62
CA SER A 129 43.18 40.64 -0.44
C SER A 129 42.28 41.81 0.00
N GLU A 130 41.83 42.04 1.23
CA GLU A 130 42.09 41.69 2.64
C GLU A 130 40.69 41.70 3.32
N GLU A 131 40.39 41.14 4.50
CA GLU A 131 40.95 41.48 5.81
C GLU A 131 40.29 40.52 6.84
N ARG A 132 41.09 39.94 7.72
CA ARG A 132 40.68 39.17 8.90
C ARG A 132 40.97 40.06 10.11
N PRO A 133 40.02 40.29 11.03
CA PRO A 133 39.85 39.41 12.21
C PRO A 133 38.34 39.25 12.54
N SER A 134 37.81 38.32 13.32
CA SER A 134 38.25 37.52 14.45
C SER A 134 37.08 36.55 14.73
N SER A 135 37.38 35.28 14.97
CA SER A 135 36.45 34.38 15.67
C SER A 135 36.36 34.84 17.15
N PRO A 136 35.22 34.66 17.84
CA PRO A 136 34.98 33.36 18.45
C PRO A 136 33.55 32.81 18.26
N GLU A 137 33.51 31.49 18.37
CA GLU A 137 32.40 30.53 18.30
C GLU A 137 31.18 30.80 19.23
N PRO A 138 30.07 30.03 19.03
CA PRO A 138 28.72 30.40 19.40
C PRO A 138 28.37 30.17 20.87
N THR A 139 27.65 31.10 21.46
CA THR A 139 26.92 30.89 22.71
C THR A 139 25.46 30.52 22.40
N PRO A 140 24.99 29.31 22.75
CA PRO A 140 23.57 29.09 22.96
C PRO A 140 23.21 29.71 24.32
N VAL A 141 22.19 30.56 24.31
CA VAL A 141 21.64 31.20 25.51
C VAL A 141 21.16 30.11 26.47
N THR A 142 21.83 30.04 27.62
CA THR A 142 21.42 29.32 28.81
C THR A 142 20.26 30.08 29.47
N GLU A 143 19.03 29.66 29.18
CA GLU A 143 17.87 30.07 29.98
C GLU A 143 17.84 29.20 31.24
N SER A 144 18.17 29.84 32.36
CA SER A 144 18.25 29.29 33.69
C SER A 144 16.85 29.26 34.32
N LEU A 145 16.37 28.08 34.71
CA LEU A 145 15.22 27.90 35.60
C LEU A 145 15.55 26.81 36.63
N GLU A 146 15.86 27.26 37.84
CA GLU A 146 15.72 26.66 39.18
C GLU A 146 16.21 25.21 39.48
N PRO A 147 16.81 24.97 40.67
CA PRO A 147 17.35 23.68 41.07
C PRO A 147 16.28 22.80 41.71
N GLY A 148 16.00 21.64 41.10
CA GLY A 148 15.01 20.71 41.64
C GLY A 148 15.02 19.36 40.97
N ASP A 149 15.92 18.51 41.46
CA ASP A 149 15.83 17.04 41.43
C ASP A 149 16.14 16.28 40.12
N ALA A 150 17.04 15.31 40.27
CA ALA A 150 17.42 14.17 39.43
C ALA A 150 17.07 14.12 37.92
N THR A 151 18.13 14.00 37.10
CA THR A 151 18.23 13.09 35.95
C THR A 151 17.05 13.06 34.96
N SER A 152 16.98 14.02 34.03
CA SER A 152 16.37 13.76 32.73
C SER A 152 17.04 14.58 31.63
N ALA A 153 17.56 13.90 30.61
CA ALA A 153 18.02 14.55 29.38
C ALA A 153 16.86 15.32 28.73
N PRO A 154 17.12 16.39 27.95
CA PRO A 154 16.06 17.11 27.25
C PRO A 154 15.30 16.13 26.34
N VAL A 155 14.02 15.94 26.63
CA VAL A 155 13.15 15.04 25.84
C VAL A 155 13.01 15.65 24.44
N THR A 156 13.56 14.95 23.44
CA THR A 156 13.45 15.39 22.04
C THR A 156 12.01 15.29 21.56
N LEU A 157 11.61 16.14 20.59
CA LEU A 157 10.29 16.06 19.95
C LEU A 157 9.96 14.64 19.46
N ALA A 158 10.96 13.97 18.90
CA ALA A 158 10.88 12.58 18.46
C ALA A 158 10.51 11.61 19.60
N ALA A 159 11.17 11.75 20.75
CA ALA A 159 10.87 10.96 21.94
C ALA A 159 9.45 11.24 22.46
N GLN A 160 9.00 12.50 22.40
CA GLN A 160 7.66 12.90 22.80
C GLN A 160 6.58 12.28 21.90
N ILE A 161 6.74 12.34 20.58
CA ILE A 161 5.81 11.72 19.61
C ILE A 161 5.75 10.20 19.81
N THR A 162 6.90 9.58 20.04
CA THR A 162 6.98 8.14 20.37
C THR A 162 6.22 7.82 21.64
N HIS A 163 6.38 8.63 22.69
CA HIS A 163 5.67 8.45 23.95
C HIS A 163 4.15 8.56 23.77
N TRP A 164 3.67 9.53 23.01
CA TRP A 164 2.23 9.66 22.70
C TRP A 164 1.67 8.45 21.95
N GLY A 165 2.41 7.95 20.96
CA GLY A 165 2.05 6.71 20.24
C GLY A 165 2.00 5.50 21.17
N ASN A 166 3.05 5.32 21.97
CA ASN A 166 3.17 4.23 22.93
C ASN A 166 2.08 4.27 24.01
N THR A 167 1.64 5.44 24.44
CA THR A 167 0.53 5.56 25.41
C THR A 167 -0.85 5.40 24.76
N GLY A 168 -0.96 5.52 23.43
CA GLY A 168 -2.23 5.36 22.73
C GLY A 168 -3.21 6.53 22.97
N GLN A 169 -2.72 7.71 23.35
CA GLN A 169 -3.61 8.81 23.72
C GLN A 169 -4.30 9.42 22.50
N VAL A 170 -5.60 9.14 22.31
CA VAL A 170 -6.39 9.67 21.18
C VAL A 170 -6.46 11.21 21.20
N ARG A 171 -6.38 11.84 22.38
CA ARG A 171 -6.41 13.30 22.55
C ARG A 171 -5.25 14.04 21.87
N VAL A 172 -4.13 13.35 21.59
CA VAL A 172 -2.96 13.96 20.94
C VAL A 172 -3.06 13.99 19.41
N ILE A 173 -4.10 13.39 18.81
CA ILE A 173 -4.25 13.33 17.35
C ILE A 173 -4.19 14.71 16.69
N PRO A 174 -4.88 15.77 17.18
CA PRO A 174 -4.78 17.10 16.57
C PRO A 174 -3.35 17.66 16.59
N LEU A 175 -2.57 17.31 17.62
CA LEU A 175 -1.18 17.72 17.74
C LEU A 175 -0.28 16.94 16.77
N LEU A 176 -0.48 15.63 16.64
CA LEU A 176 0.20 14.79 15.64
C LEU A 176 -0.07 15.26 14.20
N VAL A 177 -1.29 15.73 13.91
CA VAL A 177 -1.65 16.29 12.60
C VAL A 177 -0.81 17.51 12.24
N ARG A 178 -0.50 18.38 13.22
CA ARG A 178 0.37 19.54 13.00
C ARG A 178 1.79 19.12 12.62
N TYR A 179 2.35 18.13 13.31
CA TYR A 179 3.68 17.61 13.02
C TYR A 179 3.77 16.79 11.73
N GLY A 180 2.64 16.44 11.11
CA GLY A 180 2.60 15.77 9.82
C GLY A 180 3.20 16.57 8.64
N SER A 181 3.40 17.88 8.80
CA SER A 181 4.07 18.72 7.78
C SER A 181 5.46 19.19 8.23
N HIS A 182 6.05 18.56 9.24
CA HIS A 182 7.38 18.92 9.76
C HIS A 182 8.46 18.77 8.66
N PRO A 183 9.47 19.67 8.58
CA PRO A 183 10.51 19.63 7.54
C PRO A 183 11.30 18.32 7.55
N GLU A 184 11.61 17.81 8.74
CA GLU A 184 12.34 16.57 8.91
C GLU A 184 11.47 15.33 8.65
N SER A 185 11.92 14.45 7.76
CA SER A 185 11.20 13.21 7.42
C SER A 185 11.17 12.20 8.57
N ALA A 186 12.14 12.24 9.48
CA ALA A 186 12.15 11.39 10.67
C ALA A 186 10.92 11.66 11.55
N ILE A 187 10.63 12.93 11.82
CA ILE A 187 9.44 13.36 12.57
C ILE A 187 8.16 12.94 11.85
N ARG A 188 8.05 13.16 10.53
CA ARG A 188 6.86 12.73 9.76
C ARG A 188 6.64 11.21 9.82
N THR A 189 7.73 10.44 9.75
CA THR A 189 7.68 8.97 9.91
C THR A 189 7.19 8.60 11.30
N GLN A 190 7.70 9.26 12.33
CA GLN A 190 7.34 8.99 13.73
C GLN A 190 5.90 9.36 14.03
N VAL A 191 5.37 10.43 13.43
CA VAL A 191 3.94 10.78 13.46
C VAL A 191 3.11 9.63 12.88
N ALA A 192 3.46 9.10 11.71
CA ALA A 192 2.75 7.97 11.12
C ALA A 192 2.84 6.71 12.03
N THR A 193 4.00 6.42 12.59
CA THR A 193 4.18 5.33 13.56
C THR A 193 3.32 5.49 14.81
N ALA A 194 3.30 6.68 15.40
CA ALA A 194 2.48 6.97 16.57
C ALA A 194 0.99 6.77 16.26
N LEU A 195 0.53 7.23 15.09
CA LEU A 195 -0.85 7.02 14.65
C LEU A 195 -1.18 5.54 14.46
N ALA A 196 -0.25 4.73 13.95
CA ALA A 196 -0.42 3.28 13.85
C ALA A 196 -0.60 2.63 15.22
N GLN A 197 0.23 3.00 16.20
CA GLN A 197 0.14 2.49 17.56
C GLN A 197 -1.18 2.89 18.25
N ILE A 198 -1.62 4.14 18.07
CA ILE A 198 -2.92 4.58 18.59
C ILE A 198 -4.06 3.82 17.89
N ALA A 199 -3.96 3.58 16.58
CA ALA A 199 -4.96 2.83 15.82
C ALA A 199 -5.04 1.36 16.24
N GLU A 200 -3.90 0.72 16.52
CA GLU A 200 -3.85 -0.65 17.00
C GLU A 200 -4.51 -0.80 18.37
N LYS A 201 -4.24 0.14 19.30
CA LYS A 201 -4.73 0.09 20.68
C LYS A 201 -6.21 0.48 20.82
N ASN A 202 -6.65 1.52 20.10
CA ASN A 202 -7.98 2.11 20.29
C ASN A 202 -8.91 1.98 19.06
N ARG A 203 -8.45 1.32 17.99
CA ARG A 203 -9.17 1.17 16.70
C ARG A 203 -9.52 2.47 15.99
N LEU A 204 -9.10 3.63 16.52
CA LEU A 204 -9.23 4.98 15.96
C LEU A 204 -10.61 5.38 15.38
N ARG A 205 -11.71 4.72 15.76
CA ARG A 205 -13.00 4.82 15.05
C ARG A 205 -13.50 6.25 14.86
N THR A 206 -13.39 7.09 15.89
CA THR A 206 -13.82 8.50 15.86
C THR A 206 -12.77 9.45 15.27
N GLY A 207 -11.51 9.04 15.21
CA GLY A 207 -10.39 9.85 14.71
C GLY A 207 -10.10 9.66 13.22
N ILE A 208 -10.75 8.70 12.54
CA ILE A 208 -10.52 8.43 11.11
C ILE A 208 -10.71 9.68 10.24
N PRO A 209 -11.77 10.49 10.38
CA PRO A 209 -11.95 11.68 9.53
C PRO A 209 -10.81 12.69 9.65
N THR A 210 -10.18 12.76 10.82
CA THR A 210 -9.05 13.67 11.09
C THR A 210 -7.73 13.10 10.59
N VAL A 211 -7.53 11.79 10.73
CA VAL A 211 -6.24 11.13 10.43
C VAL A 211 -6.11 10.72 8.97
N LEU A 212 -7.21 10.38 8.31
CA LEU A 212 -7.20 9.90 6.93
C LEU A 212 -6.62 10.93 5.92
N PRO A 213 -6.99 12.23 5.95
CA PRO A 213 -6.40 13.22 5.06
C PRO A 213 -4.89 13.37 5.27
N LEU A 214 -4.44 13.31 6.53
CA LEU A 214 -3.02 13.36 6.85
C LEU A 214 -2.27 12.16 6.28
N LEU A 215 -2.77 10.94 6.51
CA LEU A 215 -2.12 9.73 5.99
C LEU A 215 -2.14 9.65 4.47
N GLN A 216 -3.17 10.22 3.82
CA GLN A 216 -3.19 10.38 2.36
C GLN A 216 -2.10 11.34 1.86
N LYS A 217 -1.81 12.41 2.62
CA LYS A 217 -0.69 13.31 2.30
C LYS A 217 0.65 12.60 2.51
N LEU A 218 0.83 11.94 3.66
CA LEU A 218 2.07 11.23 3.99
C LEU A 218 2.33 10.01 3.08
N SER A 219 1.30 9.38 2.52
CA SER A 219 1.47 8.30 1.54
C SER A 219 1.97 8.79 0.18
N GLN A 220 2.05 10.11 -0.04
CA GLN A 220 2.61 10.75 -1.24
C GLN A 220 3.87 11.57 -0.92
N ASP A 221 4.45 11.37 0.28
CA ASP A 221 5.65 12.06 0.71
C ASP A 221 6.85 11.80 -0.21
N SER A 222 7.75 12.78 -0.34
CA SER A 222 8.98 12.61 -1.12
C SER A 222 9.87 11.49 -0.56
N ASN A 223 9.89 11.30 0.76
CA ASN A 223 10.67 10.26 1.41
C ASN A 223 9.93 8.90 1.39
N PRO A 224 10.51 7.85 0.78
CA PRO A 224 9.90 6.52 0.72
C PRO A 224 9.61 5.89 2.09
N MET A 225 10.41 6.21 3.12
CA MET A 225 10.20 5.69 4.47
C MET A 225 8.91 6.25 5.09
N VAL A 226 8.64 7.54 4.88
CA VAL A 226 7.40 8.20 5.32
C VAL A 226 6.21 7.57 4.60
N ARG A 227 6.29 7.40 3.26
CA ARG A 227 5.23 6.76 2.47
C ARG A 227 4.93 5.35 2.96
N ARG A 228 5.98 4.54 3.16
CA ARG A 228 5.87 3.17 3.65
C ARG A 228 5.14 3.13 4.99
N GLN A 229 5.55 3.97 5.93
CA GLN A 229 4.94 3.99 7.26
C GLN A 229 3.48 4.46 7.21
N ALA A 230 3.17 5.48 6.41
CA ALA A 230 1.80 5.94 6.21
C ALA A 230 0.91 4.83 5.62
N VAL A 231 1.40 4.09 4.64
CA VAL A 231 0.68 2.97 4.01
C VAL A 231 0.44 1.82 4.98
N LEU A 232 1.42 1.45 5.80
CA LEU A 232 1.20 0.48 6.89
C LEU A 232 0.11 0.96 7.85
N THR A 233 0.18 2.25 8.23
CA THR A 233 -0.77 2.88 9.15
C THR A 233 -2.19 2.82 8.61
N LEU A 234 -2.38 3.09 7.30
CA LEU A 234 -3.67 2.96 6.63
C LEU A 234 -4.28 1.55 6.76
N GLY A 235 -3.45 0.49 6.77
CA GLY A 235 -3.90 -0.89 6.98
C GLY A 235 -4.44 -1.19 8.38
N PHE A 236 -4.08 -0.38 9.39
CA PHE A 236 -4.61 -0.50 10.74
C PHE A 236 -5.94 0.23 10.94
N LEU A 237 -6.32 1.12 10.03
CA LEU A 237 -7.58 1.85 10.12
C LEU A 237 -8.76 0.97 9.67
N PRO A 238 -9.81 0.80 10.51
CA PRO A 238 -10.98 0.00 10.15
C PRO A 238 -11.95 0.79 9.24
N SER A 239 -11.49 1.26 8.09
CA SER A 239 -12.29 2.02 7.12
C SER A 239 -12.06 1.54 5.70
N ARG A 240 -13.14 1.35 4.92
CA ARG A 240 -13.03 1.02 3.48
C ARG A 240 -12.46 2.15 2.64
N GLN A 241 -12.49 3.39 3.15
CA GLN A 241 -11.96 4.57 2.43
C GLN A 241 -10.45 4.50 2.21
N VAL A 242 -9.73 3.61 2.92
CA VAL A 242 -8.29 3.41 2.73
C VAL A 242 -7.95 2.57 1.49
N LEU A 243 -8.90 1.78 0.96
CA LEU A 243 -8.62 0.83 -0.13
C LEU A 243 -8.07 1.51 -1.40
N PRO A 244 -8.65 2.62 -1.91
CA PRO A 244 -8.09 3.31 -3.07
C PRO A 244 -6.67 3.84 -2.83
N LEU A 245 -6.36 4.25 -1.58
CA LEU A 245 -5.02 4.72 -1.21
C LEU A 245 -4.00 3.57 -1.23
N LEU A 246 -4.39 2.41 -0.69
CA LEU A 246 -3.53 1.21 -0.70
C LEU A 246 -3.34 0.67 -2.12
N GLN A 247 -4.38 0.70 -2.96
CA GLN A 247 -4.28 0.30 -4.37
C GLN A 247 -3.31 1.20 -5.15
N ARG A 248 -3.31 2.51 -4.88
CA ARG A 248 -2.32 3.43 -5.45
C ARG A 248 -0.90 3.08 -5.00
N ALA A 249 -0.72 2.79 -3.71
CA ALA A 249 0.59 2.44 -3.14
C ALA A 249 1.18 1.12 -3.68
N LEU A 250 0.37 0.24 -4.29
CA LEU A 250 0.88 -0.94 -5.02
C LEU A 250 1.67 -0.58 -6.29
N ARG A 251 1.53 0.65 -6.79
CA ARG A 251 2.24 1.17 -7.97
C ARG A 251 3.37 2.14 -7.58
N ASP A 252 3.74 2.18 -6.30
CA ASP A 252 4.83 3.06 -5.83
C ASP A 252 6.19 2.60 -6.37
N GLY A 253 7.07 3.55 -6.67
CA GLY A 253 8.43 3.25 -7.17
C GLY A 253 9.34 2.58 -6.13
N SER A 254 9.00 2.62 -4.83
CA SER A 254 9.74 1.94 -3.78
C SER A 254 9.13 0.57 -3.46
N GLY A 255 9.92 -0.49 -3.64
CA GLY A 255 9.50 -1.86 -3.28
C GLY A 255 9.08 -2.01 -1.82
N GLY A 256 9.64 -1.21 -0.91
CA GLY A 256 9.23 -1.19 0.51
C GLY A 256 7.81 -0.68 0.73
N VAL A 257 7.37 0.29 -0.08
CA VAL A 257 6.01 0.83 -0.04
C VAL A 257 5.03 -0.15 -0.67
N VAL A 258 5.39 -0.78 -1.79
CA VAL A 258 4.57 -1.82 -2.43
C VAL A 258 4.35 -3.00 -1.48
N LEU A 259 5.38 -3.46 -0.78
CA LEU A 259 5.26 -4.51 0.22
C LEU A 259 4.31 -4.09 1.35
N ALA A 260 4.45 -2.85 1.86
CA ALA A 260 3.55 -2.31 2.87
C ALA A 260 2.08 -2.23 2.40
N ALA A 261 1.84 -1.91 1.13
CA ALA A 261 0.49 -1.89 0.57
C ALA A 261 -0.12 -3.30 0.53
N ARG A 262 0.66 -4.30 0.10
CA ARG A 262 0.22 -5.71 0.08
C ARG A 262 -0.13 -6.20 1.48
N THR A 263 0.73 -5.93 2.47
CA THR A 263 0.48 -6.32 3.86
C THR A 263 -0.76 -5.62 4.42
N ALA A 264 -0.89 -4.31 4.22
CA ALA A 264 -2.05 -3.54 4.67
C ALA A 264 -3.38 -4.06 4.09
N ILE A 265 -3.41 -4.37 2.79
CA ILE A 265 -4.60 -4.95 2.14
C ILE A 265 -4.94 -6.31 2.74
N GLN A 266 -3.95 -7.15 3.02
CA GLN A 266 -4.17 -8.45 3.66
C GLN A 266 -4.70 -8.28 5.09
N THR A 267 -4.15 -7.34 5.87
CA THR A 267 -4.63 -7.05 7.24
C THR A 267 -6.09 -6.61 7.25
N LEU A 268 -6.53 -5.80 6.27
CA LEU A 268 -7.93 -5.39 6.15
C LEU A 268 -8.87 -6.53 5.77
N LYS A 269 -8.42 -7.50 4.97
CA LYS A 269 -9.21 -8.70 4.65
C LYS A 269 -9.42 -9.57 5.90
N LEU A 270 -8.42 -9.65 6.76
CA LEU A 270 -8.48 -10.44 8.01
C LEU A 270 -9.31 -9.76 9.11
N LYS A 271 -9.53 -8.45 9.03
CA LYS A 271 -10.33 -7.68 10.01
C LYS A 271 -11.66 -7.26 9.35
N PRO A 272 -12.78 -7.96 9.62
CA PRO A 272 -14.07 -7.58 9.08
C PRO A 272 -14.40 -6.13 9.45
N ILE A 273 -14.46 -5.26 8.45
CA ILE A 273 -14.92 -3.89 8.61
C ILE A 273 -16.44 -3.98 8.75
N ALA A 274 -16.96 -3.61 9.94
CA ALA A 274 -18.40 -3.56 10.17
C ALA A 274 -19.06 -2.75 9.06
N LYS A 275 -20.06 -3.34 8.41
CA LYS A 275 -20.82 -2.70 7.34
C LYS A 275 -21.37 -1.37 7.91
N PRO A 276 -21.23 -0.23 7.22
CA PRO A 276 -21.84 1.00 7.69
C PRO A 276 -23.35 0.72 7.87
N ALA A 277 -23.85 0.91 9.09
CA ALA A 277 -25.28 0.88 9.33
C ALA A 277 -25.86 2.01 8.47
N VAL A 278 -26.52 1.64 7.38
CA VAL A 278 -27.32 2.57 6.60
C VAL A 278 -28.38 3.06 7.57
N ALA A 279 -28.22 4.29 8.05
CA ALA A 279 -29.27 4.98 8.77
C ALA A 279 -30.46 5.03 7.81
N GLN A 280 -31.43 4.14 8.04
CA GLN A 280 -32.73 4.25 7.42
C GLN A 280 -33.26 5.59 7.89
N THR A 281 -33.25 6.57 7.00
CA THR A 281 -33.99 7.82 7.18
C THR A 281 -35.43 7.39 7.40
N PRO A 282 -36.06 7.67 8.56
CA PRO A 282 -37.47 7.42 8.69
C PRO A 282 -38.15 8.31 7.65
N VAL A 283 -38.71 7.69 6.62
CA VAL A 283 -39.64 8.35 5.71
C VAL A 283 -40.74 8.86 6.61
N LEU A 284 -40.79 10.18 6.82
CA LEU A 284 -41.89 10.84 7.50
C LEU A 284 -43.16 10.41 6.76
N ARG A 285 -43.94 9.50 7.36
CA ARG A 285 -45.27 9.16 6.86
C ARG A 285 -46.08 10.45 6.86
N LEU A 286 -46.47 10.89 5.67
CA LEU A 286 -47.31 12.06 5.44
C LEU A 286 -48.74 11.90 6.02
N ASP A 287 -49.03 10.78 6.69
CA ASP A 287 -50.32 10.46 7.27
C ASP A 287 -50.65 11.28 8.53
N ALA A 288 -49.66 11.94 9.14
CA ALA A 288 -49.86 12.78 10.31
C ALA A 288 -50.39 14.20 9.99
N LEU A 289 -50.40 14.62 8.72
CA LEU A 289 -50.78 16.00 8.33
C LEU A 289 -52.25 16.16 7.89
N LYS A 290 -53.06 15.08 7.90
CA LYS A 290 -54.51 15.15 7.58
C LYS A 290 -55.43 15.30 8.80
N LYS A 291 -54.90 15.32 10.03
CA LYS A 291 -55.71 15.52 11.25
C LYS A 291 -55.74 16.96 11.78
N PHE A 292 -55.10 17.92 11.10
CA PHE A 292 -55.02 19.31 11.57
C PHE A 292 -55.84 20.30 10.73
N LYS A 293 -56.94 19.84 10.12
CA LYS A 293 -57.91 20.74 9.48
C LYS A 293 -59.34 20.32 9.84
N ALA A 294 -59.75 20.73 11.04
CA ALA A 294 -61.14 20.90 11.47
C ALA A 294 -61.13 21.96 12.58
#